data_AF-A0A6L5NZM2-F1
#
_entry.id   AF-A0A6L5NZM2-F1
#
_cell.length_a   1.000
_cell.length_b   1.000
_cell.length_c   1.000
_cell.angle_alpha   90.00
_cell.angle_beta   90.00
_cell.angle_gamma   90.00
#
_symmetry.space_group_name_H-M   'P 1'
#
loop_
_entity.id
_entity.type
_entity.pdbx_description
1 polymer ?
#
loop_
_entity_poly.entity_id
_entity_poly.type
_entity_poly.pdbx_seq_one_letter_code
_entity_poly.pdbx_strand_id
1 'polypeptide(L)'
;MKYKTMLWAITVIASLGLNVATVLSANVFDALHGALSYVSPQALLGHGKSAQFNKVKLNNAQLKKQLKLKKHNMVQVKRISGRISKRVVKGVVRNTSSIMGEAVPYVGIGVMLAVTAADVYDGCQTVKDLNQMTALIDVNHQAVDEATVCGIEVPTVDDVKQQINQLLF
;
A
#
# COMPACT_ATOMS: atom_id res chain seq x y z
N MET A 1 -31.07 -28.96 -47.14
CA MET A 1 -30.64 -27.56 -47.36
C MET A 1 -31.80 -26.63 -47.71
N LYS A 2 -32.71 -26.98 -48.62
CA LYS A 2 -33.83 -26.11 -49.07
C LYS A 2 -34.75 -25.61 -47.95
N TYR A 3 -35.08 -26.43 -46.96
CA TYR A 3 -35.97 -26.03 -45.84
C TYR A 3 -35.37 -24.94 -44.95
N LYS A 4 -34.04 -24.94 -44.75
CA LYS A 4 -33.36 -23.92 -43.96
C LYS A 4 -33.40 -22.57 -44.68
N THR A 5 -33.12 -22.58 -45.99
CA THR A 5 -33.18 -21.37 -46.82
C THR A 5 -34.59 -20.79 -46.88
N MET A 6 -35.62 -21.66 -46.94
CA MET A 6 -37.01 -21.25 -46.90
C MET A 6 -37.42 -20.68 -45.53
N LEU A 7 -36.97 -21.27 -44.42
CA LEU A 7 -37.16 -20.72 -43.08
C LEU A 7 -36.53 -19.34 -42.93
N TRP A 8 -35.29 -19.16 -43.38
CA TRP A 8 -34.63 -17.85 -43.37
C TRP A 8 -35.38 -16.80 -44.19
N ALA A 9 -35.86 -17.17 -45.38
CA ALA A 9 -36.66 -16.28 -46.22
C ALA A 9 -37.96 -15.86 -45.52
N ILE A 10 -38.67 -16.81 -44.89
CA ILE A 10 -39.91 -16.52 -44.15
C ILE A 10 -39.63 -15.58 -42.97
N THR A 11 -38.57 -15.82 -42.19
CA THR A 11 -38.22 -14.96 -41.05
C THR A 11 -37.87 -13.53 -41.49
N VAL A 12 -37.14 -13.38 -42.60
CA VAL A 12 -36.80 -12.08 -43.17
C VAL A 12 -38.05 -11.36 -43.67
N ILE A 13 -38.92 -12.05 -44.41
CA ILE A 13 -40.18 -11.47 -44.93
C ILE A 13 -41.10 -11.06 -43.77
N ALA A 14 -41.23 -11.89 -42.73
CA ALA A 14 -42.03 -11.57 -41.55
C ALA A 14 -41.49 -10.35 -40.80
N SER A 15 -40.16 -10.21 -40.67
CA SER A 15 -39.52 -9.06 -40.04
C SER A 15 -39.74 -7.76 -40.84
N LEU A 16 -39.59 -7.80 -42.16
CA LEU A 16 -39.88 -6.66 -43.02
C LEU A 16 -41.37 -6.28 -42.97
N GLY A 17 -42.27 -7.27 -43.04
CA GLY A 17 -43.70 -7.05 -42.97
C GLY A 17 -44.13 -6.42 -41.65
N LEU A 18 -43.53 -6.84 -40.54
CA LEU A 18 -43.82 -6.30 -39.22
C LEU A 18 -43.40 -4.82 -39.10
N ASN A 19 -42.26 -4.42 -39.68
CA ASN A 19 -41.81 -3.02 -39.71
C ASN A 19 -42.74 -2.11 -40.55
N VAL A 20 -43.32 -2.65 -41.62
CA VAL A 20 -44.28 -1.91 -42.46
C VAL A 20 -45.64 -1.80 -41.74
N ALA A 21 -46.08 -2.88 -41.10
CA ALA A 21 -47.34 -2.92 -40.35
C ALA A 21 -47.34 -1.98 -39.14
N THR A 22 -46.21 -1.83 -38.44
CA THR A 22 -46.09 -0.90 -37.30
C THR A 22 -46.17 0.56 -37.71
N VAL A 23 -45.70 0.92 -38.91
CA VAL A 23 -45.78 2.30 -39.43
C VAL A 23 -47.19 2.63 -39.93
N LEU A 24 -47.89 1.65 -40.51
CA LEU A 24 -49.20 1.87 -41.15
C LEU A 24 -50.39 1.74 -40.20
N SER A 25 -50.22 1.08 -39.05
CA SER A 25 -51.34 0.80 -38.15
C SER A 25 -51.01 1.07 -36.68
N ALA A 26 -51.80 1.98 -36.08
CA ALA A 26 -51.68 2.35 -34.67
C ALA A 26 -51.90 1.14 -33.75
N ASN A 27 -52.82 0.24 -34.09
CA ASN A 27 -53.12 -0.95 -33.28
C ASN A 27 -51.94 -1.93 -33.20
N VAL A 28 -51.16 -2.07 -34.27
CA VAL A 28 -49.97 -2.95 -34.28
C VAL A 28 -48.84 -2.28 -33.50
N PHE A 29 -48.71 -0.96 -33.61
CA PHE A 29 -47.78 -0.20 -32.79
C PHE A 29 -48.10 -0.33 -31.29
N ASP A 30 -49.36 -0.19 -30.89
CA ASP A 30 -49.81 -0.33 -29.50
C ASP A 30 -49.64 -1.77 -28.97
N ALA A 31 -50.00 -2.78 -29.77
CA ALA A 31 -49.78 -4.18 -29.42
C ALA A 31 -48.29 -4.51 -29.26
N LEU A 32 -47.43 -3.98 -30.16
CA LEU A 32 -45.99 -4.15 -30.07
C LEU A 32 -45.42 -3.47 -28.83
N HIS A 33 -45.84 -2.23 -28.54
CA HIS A 33 -45.39 -1.51 -27.35
C HIS A 33 -45.85 -2.17 -26.05
N GLY A 34 -47.08 -2.72 -26.04
CA GLY A 34 -47.61 -3.54 -24.96
C GLY A 34 -46.78 -4.81 -24.73
N ALA A 35 -46.42 -5.53 -25.80
CA ALA A 35 -45.55 -6.70 -25.70
C ALA A 35 -44.13 -6.34 -25.25
N LEU A 36 -43.57 -5.23 -25.73
CA LEU A 36 -42.23 -4.76 -25.36
C LEU A 36 -42.16 -4.33 -23.89
N SER A 37 -43.25 -3.81 -23.33
CA SER A 37 -43.32 -3.42 -21.91
C SER A 37 -43.17 -4.61 -20.95
N TYR A 38 -43.43 -5.84 -21.42
CA TYR A 38 -43.25 -7.07 -20.65
C TYR A 38 -41.77 -7.52 -20.59
N VAL A 39 -40.92 -6.96 -21.45
CA VAL A 39 -39.48 -7.27 -21.49
C VAL A 39 -38.73 -6.15 -20.79
N SER A 40 -38.08 -6.45 -19.67
CA SER A 40 -37.32 -5.45 -18.94
C SER A 40 -36.10 -5.00 -19.76
N PRO A 41 -35.90 -3.68 -19.99
CA PRO A 41 -34.70 -3.18 -20.65
C PRO A 41 -33.41 -3.63 -19.94
N GLN A 42 -33.48 -3.86 -18.63
CA GLN A 42 -32.37 -4.30 -17.80
C GLN A 42 -31.97 -5.76 -18.08
N ALA A 43 -32.91 -6.66 -18.39
CA ALA A 43 -32.58 -8.04 -18.76
C ALA A 43 -31.95 -8.12 -20.16
N LEU A 44 -32.41 -7.28 -21.09
CA LEU A 44 -31.88 -7.22 -22.46
C LEU A 44 -30.47 -6.59 -22.52
N LEU A 45 -30.22 -5.58 -21.69
CA LEU A 45 -28.94 -4.86 -21.63
C LEU A 45 -27.96 -5.42 -20.59
N GLY A 46 -28.44 -6.24 -19.65
CA GLY A 46 -27.65 -6.79 -18.53
C GLY A 46 -26.60 -7.83 -18.96
N HIS A 47 -26.80 -8.51 -20.09
CA HIS A 47 -25.87 -9.52 -20.64
C HIS A 47 -24.89 -8.96 -21.69
N GLY A 48 -24.85 -7.64 -21.90
CA GLY A 48 -23.95 -7.01 -22.87
C GLY A 48 -22.50 -6.87 -22.36
N LYS A 49 -21.51 -7.09 -23.25
CA LYS A 49 -20.08 -6.81 -22.98
C LYS A 49 -19.83 -5.40 -22.43
N SER A 50 -20.72 -4.45 -22.71
CA SER A 50 -20.66 -3.06 -22.23
C SER A 50 -20.78 -2.96 -20.69
N ALA A 51 -21.65 -3.75 -20.07
CA ALA A 51 -21.79 -3.77 -18.60
C ALA A 51 -20.54 -4.35 -17.92
N GLN A 52 -19.95 -5.40 -18.51
CA GLN A 52 -18.69 -5.98 -18.04
C GLN A 52 -17.52 -4.99 -18.21
N PHE A 53 -17.45 -4.26 -19.33
CA PHE A 53 -16.43 -3.26 -19.58
C PHE A 53 -16.49 -2.10 -18.57
N ASN A 54 -17.69 -1.61 -18.23
CA ASN A 54 -17.86 -0.58 -17.20
C ASN A 54 -17.43 -1.06 -15.82
N LYS A 55 -17.74 -2.30 -15.45
CA LYS A 55 -17.28 -2.89 -14.17
C LYS A 55 -15.76 -3.01 -14.12
N VAL A 56 -15.12 -3.44 -15.21
CA VAL A 56 -13.65 -3.51 -15.32
C VAL A 56 -13.03 -2.10 -15.27
N LYS A 57 -13.63 -1.10 -15.91
CA LYS A 57 -13.15 0.29 -15.88
C LYS A 57 -13.25 0.91 -14.48
N LEU A 58 -14.35 0.64 -13.76
CA LEU A 58 -14.54 1.04 -12.36
C LEU A 58 -13.50 0.38 -11.45
N ASN A 59 -13.32 -0.93 -11.55
CA ASN A 59 -12.30 -1.64 -10.78
C ASN A 59 -10.90 -1.08 -11.06
N ASN A 60 -10.54 -0.84 -12.33
CA ASN A 60 -9.25 -0.22 -12.67
C ASN A 60 -9.08 1.19 -12.09
N ALA A 61 -10.14 2.00 -12.05
CA ALA A 61 -10.10 3.33 -11.43
C ALA A 61 -9.89 3.23 -9.90
N GLN A 62 -10.56 2.29 -9.24
CA GLN A 62 -10.39 2.00 -7.82
C GLN A 62 -8.97 1.49 -7.52
N LEU A 63 -8.45 0.55 -8.31
CA LEU A 63 -7.07 0.06 -8.19
C LEU A 63 -6.05 1.19 -8.39
N LYS A 64 -6.25 2.09 -9.37
CA LYS A 64 -5.38 3.26 -9.56
C LYS A 64 -5.39 4.19 -8.35
N LYS A 65 -6.55 4.39 -7.70
CA LYS A 65 -6.65 5.20 -6.48
C LYS A 65 -5.90 4.55 -5.31
N GLN A 66 -6.11 3.25 -5.11
CA GLN A 66 -5.40 2.44 -4.11
C GLN A 66 -3.88 2.47 -4.34
N LEU A 67 -3.44 2.34 -5.59
CA LEU A 67 -2.02 2.33 -5.96
C LEU A 67 -1.37 3.71 -5.79
N LYS A 68 -2.09 4.81 -6.03
CA LYS A 68 -1.61 6.16 -5.72
C LYS A 68 -1.39 6.35 -4.22
N LEU A 69 -2.34 5.92 -3.40
CA LEU A 69 -2.22 6.01 -1.93
C LEU A 69 -1.04 5.16 -1.43
N LYS A 70 -0.95 3.89 -1.88
CA LYS A 70 0.19 3.03 -1.56
C LYS A 70 1.51 3.63 -2.03
N LYS A 71 1.58 4.21 -3.23
CA LYS A 71 2.80 4.85 -3.76
C LYS A 71 3.22 6.04 -2.89
N HIS A 72 2.27 6.84 -2.42
CA HIS A 72 2.56 7.95 -1.51
C HIS A 72 3.17 7.45 -0.19
N ASN A 73 2.57 6.44 0.43
CA ASN A 73 3.09 5.84 1.66
C ASN A 73 4.49 5.21 1.41
N MET A 74 4.69 4.52 0.29
CA MET A 74 5.99 3.96 -0.10
C MET A 74 7.09 5.02 -0.27
N VAL A 75 6.77 6.21 -0.75
CA VAL A 75 7.73 7.32 -0.83
C VAL A 75 8.15 7.77 0.58
N GLN A 76 7.22 7.86 1.52
CA GLN A 76 7.53 8.20 2.90
C GLN A 76 8.35 7.11 3.59
N VAL A 77 7.96 5.85 3.43
CA VAL A 77 8.73 4.67 3.90
C VAL A 77 10.16 4.71 3.37
N LYS A 78 10.36 5.00 2.08
CA LYS A 78 11.71 5.11 1.49
C LYS A 78 12.54 6.24 2.10
N ARG A 79 11.91 7.39 2.41
CA ARG A 79 12.60 8.50 3.09
C ARG A 79 13.01 8.12 4.52
N ILE A 80 12.11 7.46 5.26
CA ILE A 80 12.39 6.97 6.62
C ILE A 80 13.53 5.96 6.58
N SER A 81 13.43 4.94 5.72
CA SER A 81 14.49 3.95 5.50
C SER A 81 15.84 4.61 5.19
N GLY A 82 15.86 5.64 4.32
CA GLY A 82 17.08 6.39 4.05
C GLY A 82 17.67 7.14 5.26
N ARG A 83 16.84 7.66 6.17
CA ARG A 83 17.30 8.26 7.43
C ARG A 83 17.91 7.22 8.36
N ILE A 84 17.28 6.06 8.48
CA ILE A 84 17.79 4.93 9.27
C ILE A 84 19.14 4.47 8.70
N SER A 85 19.24 4.23 7.39
CA SER A 85 20.50 3.81 6.76
C SER A 85 21.64 4.79 7.00
N LYS A 86 21.38 6.10 6.89
CA LYS A 86 22.41 7.12 7.18
C LYS A 86 22.90 7.07 8.63
N ARG A 87 22.00 6.85 9.59
CA ARG A 87 22.36 6.73 11.02
C ARG A 87 23.15 5.46 11.29
N VAL A 88 22.75 4.33 10.71
CA VAL A 88 23.50 3.07 10.80
C VAL A 88 24.92 3.23 10.24
N VAL A 89 25.08 3.82 9.05
CA VAL A 89 26.41 4.07 8.47
C VAL A 89 27.26 4.96 9.37
N LYS A 90 26.67 6.03 9.93
CA LYS A 90 27.36 6.92 10.86
C LYS A 90 27.82 6.20 12.14
N GLY A 91 26.97 5.35 12.72
CA GLY A 91 27.30 4.52 13.87
C GLY A 91 28.44 3.56 13.59
N VAL A 92 28.36 2.83 12.46
CA VAL A 92 29.44 1.91 12.03
C VAL A 92 30.77 2.65 11.88
N VAL A 93 30.77 3.83 11.24
CA VAL A 93 32.00 4.63 11.08
C VAL A 93 32.53 5.13 12.42
N ARG A 94 31.68 5.58 13.35
CA ARG A 94 32.10 5.99 14.70
C ARG A 94 32.73 4.82 15.45
N ASN A 95 32.09 3.65 15.43
CA ASN A 95 32.55 2.48 16.14
C ASN A 95 33.85 1.89 15.55
N THR A 96 34.04 1.92 14.24
CA THR A 96 35.33 1.50 13.65
C THR A 96 36.44 2.51 13.91
N SER A 97 36.10 3.81 13.97
CA SER A 97 37.07 4.85 14.32
C SER A 97 37.43 4.88 15.82
N SER A 98 36.55 4.42 16.70
CA SER A 98 36.78 4.40 18.15
C SER A 98 37.82 3.39 18.60
N ILE A 99 38.02 2.33 17.80
CA ILE A 99 39.02 1.28 18.05
C ILE A 99 40.41 1.89 18.30
N MET A 100 40.76 2.97 17.59
CA MET A 100 42.04 3.66 17.79
C MET A 100 42.10 4.44 19.12
N GLY A 101 40.96 4.96 19.59
CA GLY A 101 40.84 5.68 20.86
C GLY A 101 40.78 4.77 22.08
N GLU A 102 40.27 3.55 21.92
CA GLU A 102 40.18 2.53 22.99
C GLU A 102 41.56 2.03 23.46
N ALA A 103 42.57 2.08 22.60
CA ALA A 103 43.91 1.59 22.91
C ALA A 103 44.61 2.38 24.04
N VAL A 104 44.13 3.59 24.36
CA VAL A 104 44.70 4.44 25.41
C VAL A 104 43.90 4.25 26.71
N PRO A 105 44.53 3.79 27.81
CA PRO A 105 43.86 3.64 29.10
C PRO A 105 43.20 4.95 29.56
N TYR A 106 42.01 4.85 30.16
CA TYR A 106 41.16 5.96 30.62
C TYR A 106 40.58 6.87 29.52
N VAL A 107 41.34 7.21 28.48
CA VAL A 107 40.84 7.96 27.31
C VAL A 107 39.85 7.10 26.52
N GLY A 108 40.17 5.81 26.35
CA GLY A 108 39.30 4.83 25.70
C GLY A 108 37.93 4.69 26.37
N ILE A 109 37.87 4.78 27.70
CA ILE A 109 36.61 4.75 28.45
C ILE A 109 35.75 5.97 28.07
N GLY A 110 36.34 7.16 28.02
CA GLY A 110 35.62 8.37 27.59
C GLY A 110 35.10 8.29 26.16
N VAL A 111 35.92 7.76 25.24
CA VAL A 111 35.53 7.54 23.83
C VAL A 111 34.38 6.54 23.74
N MET A 112 34.46 5.41 24.45
CA MET A 112 33.40 4.40 24.48
C MET A 112 32.08 4.97 24.95
N LEU A 113 32.07 5.67 26.10
CA LEU A 113 30.85 6.27 26.63
C LEU A 113 30.27 7.33 25.69
N ALA A 114 31.11 8.11 25.02
CA ALA A 114 30.65 9.08 24.01
C ALA A 114 30.02 8.39 22.79
N VAL A 115 30.61 7.29 22.32
CA VAL A 115 30.04 6.49 21.22
C VAL A 115 28.72 5.85 21.67
N THR A 116 28.67 5.25 22.87
CA THR A 116 27.46 4.64 23.43
C THR A 116 26.33 5.67 23.59
N ALA A 117 26.62 6.88 24.08
CA ALA A 117 25.62 7.95 24.17
C ALA A 117 25.08 8.34 22.79
N ALA A 118 25.94 8.40 21.77
CA ALA A 118 25.51 8.63 20.40
C ALA A 118 24.65 7.47 19.85
N ASP A 119 24.98 6.22 20.19
CA ASP A 119 24.25 5.03 19.77
C ASP A 119 22.86 4.94 20.44
N VAL A 120 22.75 5.28 21.73
CA VAL A 120 21.45 5.38 22.42
C VAL A 120 20.57 6.44 21.76
N TYR A 121 21.12 7.62 21.44
CA TYR A 121 20.39 8.67 20.73
C TYR A 121 19.94 8.23 19.33
N ASP A 122 20.87 7.68 18.53
CA ASP A 122 20.57 7.21 17.18
C ASP A 122 19.61 6.00 17.20
N GLY A 123 19.66 5.16 18.23
CA GLY A 123 18.73 4.07 18.50
C GLY A 123 17.32 4.57 18.81
N CYS A 124 17.18 5.54 19.71
CA CYS A 124 15.91 6.19 20.03
C CYS A 124 15.24 6.79 18.78
N GLN A 125 16.00 7.51 17.96
CA GLN A 125 15.52 8.03 16.68
C GLN A 125 15.16 6.91 15.68
N THR A 126 15.75 5.72 15.80
CA THR A 126 15.44 4.57 14.93
C THR A 126 14.09 4.00 15.31
N VAL A 127 13.82 3.79 16.59
CA VAL A 127 12.52 3.29 17.06
C VAL A 127 11.39 4.23 16.65
N LYS A 128 11.58 5.55 16.81
CA LYS A 128 10.61 6.55 16.37
C LYS A 128 10.34 6.49 14.87
N ASP A 129 11.40 6.38 14.06
CA ASP A 129 11.28 6.25 12.62
C ASP A 129 10.59 4.93 12.22
N LEU A 130 10.84 3.83 12.93
CA LEU A 130 10.19 2.54 12.70
C LEU A 130 8.70 2.57 13.05
N ASN A 131 8.32 3.21 14.16
CA ASN A 131 6.91 3.44 14.53
C ASN A 131 6.19 4.27 13.46
N GLN A 132 6.83 5.34 12.95
CA GLN A 132 6.28 6.11 11.83
C GLN A 132 6.14 5.29 10.56
N MET A 133 7.14 4.46 10.23
CA MET A 133 7.12 3.62 9.02
C MET A 133 6.01 2.57 9.07
N THR A 134 5.86 1.90 10.21
CA THR A 134 4.87 0.83 10.40
C THR A 134 3.45 1.38 10.43
N ALA A 135 3.21 2.56 11.02
CA ALA A 135 1.94 3.27 10.93
C ALA A 135 1.51 3.63 9.48
N LEU A 136 2.46 3.74 8.54
CA LEU A 136 2.16 4.01 7.12
C LEU A 136 1.83 2.76 6.30
N ILE A 137 2.21 1.58 6.80
CA ILE A 137 2.12 0.30 6.09
C ILE A 137 0.97 -0.55 6.64
N ASP A 138 0.78 -0.54 7.96
CA ASP A 138 -0.20 -1.37 8.66
C ASP A 138 -1.16 -0.52 9.50
N VAL A 139 -2.46 -0.83 9.36
CA VAL A 139 -3.55 -0.15 10.05
C VAL A 139 -3.71 -0.66 11.49
N ASN A 140 -3.22 -1.86 11.78
CA ASN A 140 -3.29 -2.48 13.11
C ASN A 140 -1.96 -2.43 13.88
N HIS A 141 -1.03 -1.58 13.46
CA HIS A 141 0.27 -1.48 14.08
C HIS A 141 0.19 -1.08 15.57
N GLN A 142 0.90 -1.82 16.41
CA GLN A 142 1.18 -1.45 17.80
C GLN A 142 2.56 -0.80 17.87
N ALA A 143 2.60 0.46 18.29
CA ALA A 143 3.84 1.21 18.47
C ALA A 143 4.75 0.49 19.46
N VAL A 144 6.02 0.34 19.08
CA VAL A 144 7.05 -0.10 20.02
C VAL A 144 7.26 1.02 21.02
N ASP A 145 7.33 0.68 22.31
CA ASP A 145 7.57 1.66 23.36
C ASP A 145 8.95 2.30 23.18
N GLU A 146 8.95 3.61 22.87
CA GLU A 146 10.15 4.41 22.68
C GLU A 146 10.99 4.48 23.97
N ALA A 147 10.36 4.40 25.14
CA ALA A 147 11.06 4.48 26.43
C ALA A 147 12.06 3.34 26.63
N THR A 148 11.85 2.19 25.98
CA THR A 148 12.76 1.03 26.03
C THR A 148 14.18 1.38 25.57
N VAL A 149 14.32 2.30 24.61
CA VAL A 149 15.63 2.71 24.07
C VAL A 149 15.98 4.14 24.48
N CYS A 150 15.01 5.05 24.48
CA CYS A 150 15.24 6.45 24.83
C CYS A 150 15.50 6.65 26.33
N GLY A 151 15.10 5.69 27.18
CA GLY A 151 15.29 5.73 28.63
C GLY A 151 16.59 5.08 29.12
N ILE A 152 17.47 4.64 28.23
CA ILE A 152 18.76 4.05 28.62
C ILE A 152 19.69 5.16 29.10
N GLU A 153 20.04 5.14 30.40
CA GLU A 153 21.10 6.00 30.95
C GLU A 153 22.48 5.43 30.63
N VAL A 154 23.36 6.27 30.10
CA VAL A 154 24.75 5.91 29.83
C VAL A 154 25.59 6.23 31.07
N PRO A 155 26.39 5.27 31.59
CA PRO A 155 27.18 5.48 32.79
C PRO A 155 28.26 6.55 32.59
N THR A 156 28.72 7.15 33.69
CA THR A 156 29.81 8.12 33.66
C THR A 156 31.18 7.42 33.65
N VAL A 157 32.22 8.17 33.31
CA VAL A 157 33.60 7.65 33.31
C VAL A 157 33.99 7.15 34.71
N ASP A 158 33.53 7.82 35.77
CA ASP A 158 33.87 7.44 37.13
C ASP A 158 33.08 6.21 37.60
N ASP A 159 31.83 6.03 37.16
CA ASP A 159 31.06 4.80 37.39
C ASP A 159 31.77 3.58 36.79
N VAL A 160 32.26 3.72 35.55
CA VAL A 160 32.99 2.64 34.87
C VAL A 160 34.33 2.34 35.56
N LYS A 161 35.06 3.37 35.99
CA LYS A 161 36.30 3.16 36.77
C LYS A 161 36.04 2.45 38.09
N GLN A 162 34.98 2.81 38.81
CA GLN A 162 34.59 2.16 40.06
C GLN A 162 34.22 0.69 39.84
N GLN A 163 33.45 0.39 38.79
CA GLN A 163 33.13 -0.99 38.41
C GLN A 163 34.37 -1.82 38.09
N ILE A 164 35.30 -1.28 37.30
CA ILE A 164 36.56 -1.98 36.98
C ILE A 164 37.35 -2.27 38.27
N ASN A 165 37.42 -1.31 39.18
CA ASN A 165 38.16 -1.45 40.42
C ASN A 165 37.51 -2.46 41.39
N GLN A 166 36.17 -2.60 41.36
CA GLN A 166 35.45 -3.64 42.12
C GLN A 166 35.62 -5.06 41.53
N LEU A 167 35.99 -5.19 40.26
CA LEU A 167 36.17 -6.48 39.59
C LEU A 167 37.61 -7.01 39.64
N LEU A 168 38.58 -6.13 39.93
CA LEU A 168 40.01 -6.45 39.97
C LEU A 168 40.57 -6.67 41.39
N PHE A 169 39.73 -6.59 42.42
CA PHE A 169 40.01 -6.90 43.83
C PHE A 169 38.86 -7.70 44.43
#